data_AF-A0A1D9D349-F1
#
_entry.id   AF-A0A1D9D349-F1
#
_cell.length_a   1.000
_cell.length_b   1.000
_cell.length_c   1.000
_cell.angle_alpha   90.00
_cell.angle_beta   90.00
_cell.angle_gamma   90.00
#
_symmetry.space_group_name_H-M   'P 1'
#
loop_
_entity.id
_entity.type
_entity.pdbx_description
1 polymer ?
#
loop_
_entity_poly.entity_id
_entity_poly.type
_entity_poly.pdbx_seq_one_letter_code
_entity_poly.pdbx_strand_id
1 'polypeptide(L)'
;MSLPKMAKKLPAKDDQFTITSQVQNKDGWINHPLDEKLRANNDGKLRQIPVRLLFNDPALNLRAEYTLFDRQTGRPLCVGDGEQCQRRTNNGVEQLACPSPDRCPLAQGGACKPYGRLYVNLSEDDELGTFVFRTTGFNSIRTLAARLSYFSAVSGNKLSCLPLQLTLRGKSTTQSYRTPIYFVDLTLRDGVTLKDAVQDAVAIDRELGEHGFDQAALEAAAKQAIAIHALRLIATTYWMWSKSSIP
;
A
#
# COMPACT_ATOMS: atom_id res chain seq x y z
N MET A 1 28.49 -37.49 -0.41
CA MET A 1 28.57 -36.02 -0.31
C MET A 1 27.21 -35.43 -0.66
N SER A 2 26.39 -35.12 0.34
CA SER A 2 25.08 -34.50 0.17
C SER A 2 25.25 -32.98 0.10
N LEU A 3 24.90 -32.38 -1.04
CA LEU A 3 24.85 -30.92 -1.23
C LEU A 3 23.97 -30.28 -0.14
N PRO A 4 24.39 -29.15 0.47
CA PRO A 4 23.56 -28.48 1.46
C PRO A 4 22.34 -27.88 0.76
N LYS A 5 21.16 -28.21 1.27
CA LYS A 5 19.91 -27.51 0.95
C LYS A 5 20.14 -26.02 1.16
N MET A 6 20.09 -25.24 0.09
CA MET A 6 19.90 -23.79 0.16
C MET A 6 18.56 -23.56 0.85
N ALA A 7 18.58 -23.45 2.18
CA ALA A 7 17.45 -23.01 2.95
C ALA A 7 17.11 -21.61 2.45
N LYS A 8 16.08 -21.53 1.59
CA LYS A 8 15.54 -20.28 1.07
C LYS A 8 15.18 -19.44 2.29
N LYS A 9 16.06 -18.48 2.64
CA LYS A 9 15.94 -17.67 3.85
C LYS A 9 14.60 -16.94 3.74
N LEU A 10 13.63 -17.35 4.56
CA LEU A 10 12.34 -16.69 4.63
C LEU A 10 12.59 -15.19 4.85
N PRO A 11 11.91 -14.28 4.14
CA PRO A 11 12.05 -12.85 4.35
C PRO A 11 11.86 -12.53 5.84
N ALA A 12 12.88 -11.94 6.47
CA ALA A 12 12.74 -11.45 7.83
C ALA A 12 11.67 -10.34 7.82
N LYS A 13 10.68 -10.42 8.71
CA LYS A 13 9.70 -9.35 8.90
C LYS A 13 10.44 -8.17 9.52
N ASP A 14 10.74 -7.16 8.71
CA ASP A 14 11.43 -5.95 9.18
C ASP A 14 10.53 -5.12 10.12
N ASP A 15 11.13 -4.61 11.20
CA ASP A 15 10.49 -3.72 12.19
C ASP A 15 10.65 -2.23 11.83
N GLN A 16 10.83 -1.95 10.55
CA GLN A 16 11.02 -0.62 9.98
C GLN A 16 10.56 -0.58 8.51
N PHE A 17 10.34 0.64 8.00
CA PHE A 17 10.13 0.92 6.59
C PHE A 17 11.46 1.02 5.84
N THR A 18 11.41 0.78 4.53
CA THR A 18 12.48 1.12 3.59
C THR A 18 11.88 1.73 2.32
N ILE A 19 12.40 2.88 1.91
CA ILE A 19 11.96 3.61 0.71
C ILE A 19 12.99 3.40 -0.38
N THR A 20 12.54 2.91 -1.52
CA THR A 20 13.39 2.53 -2.65
C THR A 20 13.00 3.25 -3.92
N SER A 21 13.98 3.48 -4.79
CA SER A 21 13.77 3.94 -6.14
C SER A 21 13.12 2.86 -7.01
N GLN A 22 12.86 3.18 -8.28
CA GLN A 22 12.38 2.20 -9.28
C GLN A 22 13.51 1.39 -9.93
N VAL A 23 14.76 1.60 -9.51
CA VAL A 23 15.93 0.94 -10.08
C VAL A 23 16.35 -0.23 -9.19
N GLN A 24 16.56 -1.38 -9.81
CA GLN A 24 17.06 -2.58 -9.17
C GLN A 24 18.41 -2.97 -9.78
N ASN A 25 19.42 -3.11 -8.94
CA ASN A 25 20.74 -3.62 -9.29
C ASN A 25 20.87 -5.10 -8.93
N LYS A 26 22.02 -5.71 -9.25
CA LYS A 26 22.33 -7.10 -8.87
C LYS A 26 22.21 -7.36 -7.37
N ASP A 27 22.52 -6.35 -6.55
CA ASP A 27 22.49 -6.43 -5.08
C ASP A 27 21.13 -6.10 -4.46
N GLY A 28 20.14 -5.67 -5.26
CA GLY A 28 18.80 -5.35 -4.81
C GLY A 28 18.29 -3.98 -5.27
N TRP A 29 17.20 -3.54 -4.66
CA TRP A 29 16.59 -2.23 -4.92
C TRP A 29 17.49 -1.11 -4.39
N ILE A 30 17.68 -0.07 -5.19
CA ILE A 30 18.44 1.12 -4.76
C ILE A 30 17.55 1.97 -3.86
N ASN A 31 18.07 2.39 -2.70
CA ASN A 31 17.35 3.27 -1.77
C ASN A 31 17.05 4.62 -2.41
N HIS A 32 15.86 5.16 -2.13
CA HIS A 32 15.51 6.51 -2.54
C HIS A 32 16.20 7.53 -1.61
N PRO A 33 16.62 8.72 -2.08
CA PRO A 33 17.22 9.74 -1.21
C PRO A 33 16.35 10.14 0.00
N LEU A 34 15.03 10.02 -0.11
CA LEU A 34 14.11 10.24 1.00
C LEU A 34 14.26 9.22 2.15
N ASP A 35 14.75 8.00 1.88
CA ASP A 35 14.95 6.99 2.94
C ASP A 35 15.97 7.48 3.96
N GLU A 36 17.11 7.99 3.50
CA GLU A 36 18.16 8.55 4.36
C GLU A 36 17.68 9.80 5.09
N LYS A 37 17.03 10.73 4.37
CA LYS A 37 16.46 11.96 4.96
C LYS A 37 15.48 11.65 6.10
N LEU A 38 14.57 10.72 5.90
CA LEU A 38 13.57 10.37 6.91
C LEU A 38 14.17 9.59 8.09
N ARG A 39 15.20 8.77 7.85
CA ARG A 39 15.93 8.06 8.93
C ARG A 39 16.73 8.96 9.84
N ALA A 40 17.35 10.00 9.28
CA ALA A 40 18.09 10.99 10.07
C ALA A 40 17.23 11.61 11.18
N ASN A 41 15.92 11.68 10.95
CA ASN A 41 14.94 12.21 11.91
C ASN A 41 14.30 11.14 12.82
N ASN A 42 14.72 9.86 12.75
CA ASN A 42 14.05 8.71 13.40
C ASN A 42 15.03 7.74 14.11
N ASP A 43 16.11 8.23 14.72
CA ASP A 43 17.11 7.41 15.44
C ASP A 43 17.60 6.18 14.64
N GLY A 44 17.64 6.30 13.30
CA GLY A 44 18.02 5.24 12.36
C GLY A 44 16.93 4.20 12.02
N LYS A 45 15.89 4.01 12.87
CA LYS A 45 14.78 3.09 12.61
C LYS A 45 13.52 3.83 12.16
N LEU A 46 13.30 3.85 10.86
CA LEU A 46 12.12 4.49 10.27
C LEU A 46 10.84 3.69 10.57
N ARG A 47 10.07 4.11 11.59
CA ARG A 47 8.81 3.47 12.01
C ARG A 47 7.57 4.32 11.78
N GLN A 48 7.77 5.61 11.50
CA GLN A 48 6.72 6.54 11.12
C GLN A 48 7.16 7.27 9.85
N ILE A 49 6.25 7.40 8.89
CA ILE A 49 6.49 8.16 7.66
C ILE A 49 5.32 9.13 7.49
N PRO A 50 5.54 10.45 7.55
CA PRO A 50 4.53 11.42 7.16
C PRO A 50 4.10 11.18 5.72
N VAL A 51 2.79 11.14 5.47
CA VAL A 51 2.23 10.90 4.14
C VAL A 51 1.13 11.89 3.82
N ARG A 52 0.96 12.20 2.54
CA ARG A 52 -0.24 12.84 2.00
C ARG A 52 -0.97 11.85 1.09
N LEU A 53 -2.28 12.00 0.99
CA LEU A 53 -3.09 11.25 0.02
C LEU A 53 -3.42 12.19 -1.14
N LEU A 54 -3.34 11.69 -2.37
CA LEU A 54 -3.65 12.50 -3.55
C LEU A 54 -5.17 12.63 -3.77
N PHE A 55 -5.93 11.68 -3.24
CA PHE A 55 -7.35 11.54 -3.50
C PHE A 55 -8.14 11.54 -2.19
N ASN A 56 -9.33 12.12 -2.22
CA ASN A 56 -10.31 12.04 -1.14
C ASN A 56 -11.01 10.68 -1.07
N ASP A 57 -11.20 10.03 -2.23
CA ASP A 57 -11.77 8.69 -2.36
C ASP A 57 -10.81 7.61 -1.84
N PRO A 58 -11.17 6.86 -0.78
CA PRO A 58 -10.35 5.77 -0.26
C PRO A 58 -9.94 4.72 -1.29
N ALA A 59 -10.82 4.42 -2.26
CA ALA A 59 -10.61 3.37 -3.25
C ALA A 59 -9.53 3.73 -4.29
N LEU A 60 -9.30 5.03 -4.50
CA LEU A 60 -8.20 5.51 -5.35
C LEU A 60 -6.83 5.40 -4.65
N ASN A 61 -6.83 5.45 -3.32
CA ASN A 61 -5.60 5.38 -2.53
C ASN A 61 -5.19 3.93 -2.20
N LEU A 62 -6.13 3.04 -1.89
CA LEU A 62 -5.82 1.65 -1.53
C LEU A 62 -6.56 0.66 -2.42
N ARG A 63 -5.79 -0.12 -3.19
CA ARG A 63 -6.29 -1.29 -3.91
C ARG A 63 -5.94 -2.56 -3.15
N ALA A 64 -6.95 -3.33 -2.74
CA ALA A 64 -6.79 -4.59 -2.02
C ALA A 64 -7.52 -5.71 -2.75
N GLU A 65 -6.77 -6.75 -3.14
CA GLU A 65 -7.29 -7.87 -3.95
C GLU A 65 -6.66 -9.18 -3.50
N TYR A 66 -7.32 -10.30 -3.74
CA TYR A 66 -6.67 -11.61 -3.71
C TYR A 66 -5.86 -11.81 -4.98
N THR A 67 -4.57 -12.07 -4.85
CA THR A 67 -3.67 -12.30 -5.99
C THR A 67 -2.93 -13.62 -5.83
N LEU A 68 -2.98 -14.44 -6.87
CA LEU A 68 -2.12 -15.60 -7.08
C LEU A 68 -0.99 -15.20 -8.04
N PHE A 69 0.25 -15.24 -7.57
CA PHE A 69 1.43 -14.97 -8.39
C PHE A 69 2.04 -16.26 -8.92
N ASP A 70 2.53 -16.18 -10.16
CA ASP A 70 3.41 -17.20 -10.72
C ASP A 70 4.76 -17.18 -9.97
N ARG A 71 5.19 -18.34 -9.48
CA ARG A 71 6.40 -18.43 -8.63
C ARG A 71 7.70 -18.21 -9.40
N GLN A 72 7.70 -18.40 -10.73
CA GLN A 72 8.90 -18.26 -11.55
C GLN A 72 9.04 -16.83 -12.08
N THR A 73 7.93 -16.24 -12.52
CA THR A 73 7.93 -14.94 -13.20
C THR A 73 7.49 -13.78 -12.30
N GLY A 74 6.88 -14.06 -11.15
CA GLY A 74 6.31 -13.04 -10.26
C GLY A 74 5.08 -12.33 -10.85
N ARG A 75 4.58 -12.76 -12.01
CA ARG A 75 3.41 -12.15 -12.66
C ARG A 75 2.12 -12.67 -12.04
N PRO A 76 1.06 -11.85 -11.96
CA PRO A 76 -0.24 -12.33 -11.48
C PRO A 76 -0.83 -13.35 -12.46
N LEU A 77 -1.14 -14.54 -11.96
CA LEU A 77 -1.90 -15.58 -12.67
C LEU A 77 -3.40 -15.40 -12.46
N CYS A 78 -3.80 -14.94 -11.28
CA CYS A 78 -5.20 -14.69 -10.96
C CYS A 78 -5.30 -13.50 -10.00
N VAL A 79 -6.23 -12.58 -10.27
CA VAL A 79 -6.56 -11.44 -9.41
C VAL A 79 -8.07 -11.46 -9.17
N GLY A 80 -8.52 -11.44 -7.93
CA GLY A 80 -9.93 -11.48 -7.59
C GLY A 80 -10.28 -10.74 -6.32
N ASP A 81 -11.57 -10.55 -6.09
CA ASP A 81 -12.14 -9.82 -4.94
C ASP A 81 -12.77 -10.76 -3.90
N GLY A 82 -12.81 -12.07 -4.19
CA GLY A 82 -13.47 -13.06 -3.32
C GLY A 82 -14.89 -13.42 -3.77
N GLU A 83 -15.35 -12.84 -4.88
CA GLU A 83 -16.58 -13.18 -5.61
C GLU A 83 -16.29 -13.51 -7.08
N GLN A 84 -15.49 -12.68 -7.75
CA GLN A 84 -15.03 -12.84 -9.13
C GLN A 84 -13.50 -12.70 -9.23
N CYS A 85 -12.93 -13.25 -10.30
CA CYS A 85 -11.52 -13.10 -10.60
C CYS A 85 -11.23 -13.05 -12.09
N GLN A 86 -10.19 -12.30 -12.44
CA GLN A 86 -9.55 -12.36 -13.75
C GLN A 86 -8.40 -13.36 -13.65
N ARG A 87 -8.41 -14.39 -14.49
CA ARG A 87 -7.43 -15.48 -14.49
C ARG A 87 -6.77 -15.60 -15.85
N ARG A 88 -5.44 -15.74 -15.86
CA ARG A 88 -4.68 -16.12 -17.06
C ARG A 88 -4.78 -17.63 -17.23
N THR A 89 -5.37 -18.05 -18.34
CA THR A 89 -5.47 -19.43 -18.77
C THR A 89 -4.79 -19.59 -20.13
N ASN A 90 -4.80 -20.80 -20.68
CA ASN A 90 -4.24 -21.06 -22.01
C ASN A 90 -5.00 -20.32 -23.11
N ASN A 91 -6.25 -19.90 -22.85
CA ASN A 91 -7.11 -19.19 -23.80
C ASN A 91 -7.04 -17.66 -23.64
N GLY A 92 -6.16 -17.15 -22.77
CA GLY A 92 -6.04 -15.72 -22.49
C GLY A 92 -6.50 -15.36 -21.08
N VAL A 93 -7.05 -14.16 -20.91
CA VAL A 93 -7.58 -13.69 -19.62
C VAL A 93 -9.07 -13.94 -19.58
N GLU A 94 -9.52 -14.77 -18.63
CA GLU A 94 -10.93 -15.13 -18.45
C GLU A 94 -11.47 -14.58 -17.12
N GLN A 95 -12.75 -14.22 -17.11
CA GLN A 95 -13.49 -13.82 -15.91
C GLN A 95 -14.21 -15.03 -15.33
N LEU A 96 -13.90 -15.39 -14.08
CA LEU A 96 -14.34 -16.61 -13.42
C LEU A 96 -14.82 -16.32 -11.99
N ALA A 97 -15.64 -17.19 -11.42
CA ALA A 97 -16.00 -17.12 -10.01
C ALA A 97 -14.77 -17.30 -9.11
N CYS A 98 -14.70 -16.52 -8.03
CA CYS A 98 -13.65 -16.59 -7.02
C CYS A 98 -14.27 -17.04 -5.68
N PRO A 99 -14.16 -18.31 -5.27
CA PRO A 99 -14.80 -18.80 -4.03
C PRO A 99 -14.06 -18.38 -2.74
N SER A 100 -13.28 -17.29 -2.80
CA SER A 100 -12.29 -16.89 -1.79
C SER A 100 -11.10 -17.86 -1.67
N PRO A 101 -9.93 -17.44 -1.15
CA PRO A 101 -8.73 -18.29 -1.09
C PRO A 101 -8.94 -19.64 -0.38
N ASP A 102 -9.73 -19.68 0.70
CA ASP A 102 -9.91 -20.90 1.49
C ASP A 102 -10.62 -22.03 0.74
N ARG A 103 -11.39 -21.69 -0.31
CA ARG A 103 -12.16 -22.66 -1.10
C ARG A 103 -11.71 -22.71 -2.56
N CYS A 104 -10.67 -21.97 -2.94
CA CYS A 104 -10.18 -21.92 -4.31
C CYS A 104 -9.17 -23.06 -4.56
N PRO A 105 -9.40 -23.96 -5.53
CA PRO A 105 -8.47 -25.06 -5.82
C PRO A 105 -7.06 -24.58 -6.20
N LEU A 106 -6.94 -23.39 -6.80
CA LEU A 106 -5.64 -22.80 -7.15
C LEU A 106 -4.92 -22.13 -5.97
N ALA A 107 -5.64 -21.91 -4.86
CA ALA A 107 -5.11 -21.28 -3.66
C ALA A 107 -4.58 -22.29 -2.63
N GLN A 108 -4.57 -23.59 -2.97
CA GLN A 108 -4.03 -24.65 -2.10
C GLN A 108 -2.65 -24.28 -1.53
N GLY A 109 -2.47 -24.59 -0.23
CA GLY A 109 -1.27 -24.20 0.50
C GLY A 109 -1.12 -22.69 0.72
N GLY A 110 -2.21 -21.92 0.54
CA GLY A 110 -2.22 -20.47 0.71
C GLY A 110 -1.46 -19.73 -0.40
N ALA A 111 -1.45 -20.25 -1.63
CA ALA A 111 -0.76 -19.64 -2.76
C ALA A 111 -1.40 -18.32 -3.22
N CYS A 112 -2.72 -18.19 -3.05
CA CYS A 112 -3.45 -16.93 -3.27
C CYS A 112 -3.42 -16.11 -1.97
N LYS A 113 -2.88 -14.89 -2.03
CA LYS A 113 -2.73 -14.01 -0.86
C LYS A 113 -3.56 -12.73 -1.05
N PRO A 114 -4.06 -12.12 0.03
CA PRO A 114 -4.48 -10.73 -0.06
C PRO A 114 -3.26 -9.89 -0.43
N TYR A 115 -3.44 -8.89 -1.29
CA TYR A 115 -2.38 -8.04 -1.82
C TYR A 115 -2.90 -6.60 -1.87
N GLY A 116 -2.35 -5.78 -0.97
CA GLY A 116 -2.66 -4.36 -0.84
C GLY A 116 -1.60 -3.50 -1.52
N ARG A 117 -2.06 -2.49 -2.25
CA ARG A 117 -1.25 -1.42 -2.83
C ARG A 117 -1.84 -0.10 -2.36
N LEU A 118 -1.15 0.53 -1.41
CA LEU A 118 -1.49 1.87 -0.92
C LEU A 118 -0.61 2.89 -1.66
N TYR A 119 -1.24 3.87 -2.28
CA TYR A 119 -0.62 4.98 -2.97
C TYR A 119 -0.65 6.22 -2.07
N VAL A 120 0.53 6.83 -1.85
CA VAL A 120 0.73 7.97 -0.95
C VAL A 120 1.78 8.90 -1.55
N ASN A 121 1.69 10.19 -1.29
CA ASN A 121 2.76 11.14 -1.57
C ASN A 121 3.67 11.29 -0.32
N LEU A 122 4.99 11.31 -0.54
CA LEU A 122 6.00 11.50 0.51
C LEU A 122 6.86 12.75 0.29
N SER A 123 6.70 13.43 -0.85
CA SER A 123 7.60 14.50 -1.29
C SER A 123 6.82 15.81 -1.38
N GLU A 124 7.40 16.86 -0.80
CA GLU A 124 6.92 18.23 -0.98
C GLU A 124 7.37 18.82 -2.32
N ASP A 125 8.48 18.32 -2.88
CA ASP A 125 9.04 18.80 -4.15
C ASP A 125 8.27 18.29 -5.39
N ASP A 126 7.55 17.17 -5.26
CA ASP A 126 6.71 16.59 -6.32
C ASP A 126 5.31 16.32 -5.76
N GLU A 127 4.39 17.25 -5.98
CA GLU A 127 3.04 17.23 -5.40
C GLU A 127 2.14 16.12 -5.96
N LEU A 128 2.38 15.68 -7.20
CA LEU A 128 1.66 14.58 -7.84
C LEU A 128 2.45 13.27 -7.84
N GLY A 129 3.70 13.32 -7.38
CA GLY A 129 4.56 12.16 -7.16
C GLY A 129 3.92 11.16 -6.21
N THR A 130 4.03 9.88 -6.53
CA THR A 130 3.39 8.83 -5.74
C THR A 130 4.39 7.76 -5.33
N PHE A 131 4.30 7.34 -4.09
CA PHE A 131 4.95 6.17 -3.53
C PHE A 131 3.90 5.10 -3.29
N VAL A 132 4.31 3.85 -3.44
CA VAL A 132 3.41 2.71 -3.31
C VAL A 132 3.91 1.75 -2.25
N PHE A 133 3.13 1.63 -1.19
CA PHE A 133 3.32 0.64 -0.14
C PHE A 133 2.63 -0.67 -0.54
N ARG A 134 3.42 -1.73 -0.69
CA ARG A 134 2.93 -3.09 -1.00
C ARG A 134 2.91 -3.97 0.23
N THR A 135 1.83 -4.71 0.41
CA THR A 135 1.72 -5.68 1.51
C THR A 135 0.85 -6.87 1.17
N THR A 136 1.23 -8.04 1.68
CA THR A 136 0.37 -9.23 1.75
C THR A 136 -0.18 -9.46 3.16
N GLY A 137 0.09 -8.54 4.08
CA GLY A 137 -0.31 -8.63 5.48
C GLY A 137 -1.77 -8.24 5.68
N PHE A 138 -2.60 -9.23 5.99
CA PHE A 138 -4.04 -9.02 6.25
C PHE A 138 -4.33 -7.92 7.29
N ASN A 139 -3.54 -7.86 8.38
CA ASN A 139 -3.71 -6.82 9.40
C ASN A 139 -3.43 -5.41 8.88
N SER A 140 -2.41 -5.23 8.03
CA SER A 140 -2.12 -3.94 7.41
C SER A 140 -3.26 -3.55 6.46
N ILE A 141 -3.66 -4.45 5.56
CA ILE A 141 -4.71 -4.19 4.55
C ILE A 141 -6.02 -3.78 5.23
N ARG A 142 -6.49 -4.59 6.20
CA ARG A 142 -7.73 -4.32 6.93
C ARG A 142 -7.68 -2.99 7.67
N THR A 143 -6.58 -2.73 8.37
CA THR A 143 -6.44 -1.49 9.14
C THR A 143 -6.40 -0.27 8.22
N LEU A 144 -5.60 -0.30 7.16
CA LEU A 144 -5.51 0.79 6.19
C LEU A 144 -6.87 1.08 5.54
N ALA A 145 -7.59 0.04 5.09
CA ALA A 145 -8.92 0.21 4.48
C ALA A 145 -9.92 0.88 5.44
N ALA A 146 -9.95 0.42 6.69
CA ALA A 146 -10.82 1.01 7.71
C ALA A 146 -10.44 2.46 8.02
N ARG A 147 -9.14 2.74 8.22
CA ARG A 147 -8.66 4.09 8.54
C ARG A 147 -8.93 5.09 7.42
N LEU A 148 -8.67 4.72 6.17
CA LEU A 148 -8.98 5.58 5.02
C LEU A 148 -10.47 5.93 4.98
N SER A 149 -11.33 4.92 5.15
CA SER A 149 -12.79 5.11 5.17
C SER A 149 -13.24 6.01 6.31
N TYR A 150 -12.71 5.80 7.52
CA TYR A 150 -13.05 6.61 8.69
C TYR A 150 -12.57 8.04 8.55
N PHE A 151 -11.32 8.26 8.12
CA PHE A 151 -10.77 9.60 7.92
C PHE A 151 -11.50 10.36 6.80
N SER A 152 -11.86 9.70 5.70
CA SER A 152 -12.72 10.30 4.66
C SER A 152 -14.08 10.72 5.23
N ALA A 153 -14.74 9.85 6.01
CA ALA A 153 -16.04 10.14 6.59
C ALA A 153 -16.01 11.31 7.60
N VAL A 154 -15.07 11.30 8.55
CA VAL A 154 -15.03 12.32 9.61
C VAL A 154 -14.51 13.69 9.12
N SER A 155 -13.77 13.72 8.02
CA SER A 155 -13.30 14.97 7.40
C SER A 155 -14.29 15.58 6.41
N GLY A 156 -15.42 14.92 6.13
CA GLY A 156 -16.36 15.39 5.11
C GLY A 156 -15.77 15.33 3.70
N ASN A 157 -15.15 14.19 3.36
CA ASN A 157 -14.50 13.94 2.07
C ASN A 157 -13.31 14.87 1.78
N LYS A 158 -12.45 15.12 2.76
CA LYS A 158 -11.22 15.95 2.66
C LYS A 158 -9.97 15.15 3.05
N LEU A 159 -9.96 13.87 2.71
CA LEU A 159 -8.92 12.93 3.08
C LEU A 159 -7.53 13.34 2.54
N SER A 160 -7.43 14.02 1.39
CA SER A 160 -6.16 14.54 0.84
C SER A 160 -5.57 15.69 1.65
N CYS A 161 -6.40 16.40 2.41
CA CYS A 161 -6.02 17.57 3.22
C CYS A 161 -5.63 17.20 4.66
N LEU A 162 -5.76 15.92 5.06
CA LEU A 162 -5.46 15.50 6.43
C LEU A 162 -3.95 15.31 6.66
N PRO A 163 -3.41 15.74 7.81
CA PRO A 163 -2.01 15.51 8.18
C PRO A 163 -1.81 14.07 8.67
N LEU A 164 -1.60 13.15 7.73
CA LEU A 164 -1.49 11.72 7.99
C LEU A 164 -0.04 11.22 8.08
N GLN A 165 0.13 10.04 8.67
CA GLN A 165 1.37 9.29 8.68
C GLN A 165 1.10 7.77 8.66
N LEU A 166 2.02 7.02 8.04
CA LEU A 166 2.07 5.57 8.18
C LEU A 166 2.88 5.22 9.42
N THR A 167 2.29 4.43 10.31
CA THR A 167 2.92 4.01 11.56
C THR A 167 3.04 2.49 11.59
N LEU A 168 4.25 1.99 11.85
CA LEU A 168 4.46 0.57 12.10
C LEU A 168 4.07 0.22 13.53
N ARG A 169 3.11 -0.69 13.69
CA ARG A 169 2.57 -1.15 14.98
C ARG A 169 2.94 -2.61 15.21
N GLY A 170 3.41 -2.91 16.43
CA GLY A 170 3.62 -4.28 16.89
C GLY A 170 2.37 -4.86 17.52
N LYS A 171 2.06 -6.12 17.23
CA LYS A 171 1.03 -6.91 17.90
C LYS A 171 1.55 -8.32 18.13
N SER A 172 1.13 -8.97 19.22
CA SER A 172 1.32 -10.41 19.42
C SER A 172 -0.05 -11.06 19.61
N THR A 173 -0.26 -12.20 18.97
CA THR A 173 -1.49 -13.00 19.14
C THR A 173 -1.14 -14.46 19.44
N THR A 174 -2.11 -15.22 19.93
CA THR A 174 -2.00 -16.69 20.03
C THR A 174 -1.71 -17.32 18.67
N GLN A 175 -2.33 -16.81 17.60
CA GLN A 175 -2.09 -17.27 16.23
C GLN A 175 -0.67 -16.94 15.71
N SER A 176 0.02 -15.96 16.31
CA SER A 176 1.43 -15.67 16.00
C SER A 176 2.41 -16.42 16.90
N TYR A 177 1.94 -17.40 17.69
CA TYR A 177 2.74 -18.10 18.70
C TYR A 177 3.45 -17.12 19.65
N ARG A 178 2.78 -16.01 19.99
CA ARG A 178 3.33 -14.90 20.79
C ARG A 178 4.57 -14.21 20.19
N THR A 179 4.92 -14.52 18.94
CA THR A 179 5.97 -13.79 18.20
C THR A 179 5.41 -12.42 17.77
N PRO A 180 6.15 -11.31 17.96
CA PRO A 180 5.72 -10.00 17.51
C PRO A 180 5.53 -9.98 16.00
N ILE A 181 4.36 -9.52 15.57
CA ILE A 181 4.03 -9.22 14.18
C ILE A 181 3.88 -7.71 14.03
N TYR A 182 4.49 -7.17 12.98
CA TYR A 182 4.35 -5.76 12.62
C TYR A 182 3.31 -5.61 11.52
N PHE A 183 2.49 -4.57 11.63
CA PHE A 183 1.54 -4.16 10.61
C PHE A 183 1.57 -2.63 10.47
N VAL A 184 1.11 -2.13 9.33
CA VAL A 184 1.06 -0.70 9.05
C VAL A 184 -0.34 -0.18 9.37
N ASP A 185 -0.39 0.88 10.18
CA ASP A 185 -1.58 1.68 10.48
C ASP A 185 -1.46 3.05 9.80
N LEU A 186 -2.59 3.67 9.50
CA LEU A 186 -2.69 5.04 9.03
C LEU A 186 -3.23 5.88 10.19
N THR A 187 -2.45 6.86 10.63
CA THR A 187 -2.80 7.71 11.79
C THR A 187 -2.64 9.18 11.43
N LEU A 188 -3.15 10.07 12.29
CA LEU A 188 -2.74 11.46 12.28
C LEU A 188 -1.25 11.57 12.68
N ARG A 189 -0.63 12.68 12.34
CA ARG A 189 0.70 13.06 12.83
C ARG A 189 0.68 13.21 14.36
N ASP A 190 1.84 12.96 14.97
CA ASP A 190 1.98 13.04 16.41
C ASP A 190 1.67 14.46 16.93
N GLY A 191 0.94 14.54 18.03
CA GLY A 191 0.50 15.82 18.61
C GLY A 191 -0.73 16.46 17.97
N VAL A 192 -1.25 15.92 16.86
CA VAL A 192 -2.44 16.45 16.18
C VAL A 192 -3.70 15.75 16.68
N THR A 193 -4.69 16.51 17.15
CA THR A 193 -5.99 15.95 17.52
C THR A 193 -6.87 15.77 16.28
N LEU A 194 -7.86 14.88 16.36
CA LEU A 194 -8.82 14.70 15.27
C LEU A 194 -9.61 15.97 14.98
N LYS A 195 -9.95 16.73 16.02
CA LYS A 195 -10.68 18.00 15.89
C LYS A 195 -9.86 19.00 15.07
N ASP A 196 -8.59 19.20 15.46
CA ASP A 196 -7.72 20.16 14.79
C ASP A 196 -7.45 19.73 13.35
N ALA A 197 -7.16 18.44 13.12
CA ALA A 197 -6.95 17.90 11.78
C ALA A 197 -8.14 18.13 10.83
N VAL A 198 -9.38 17.94 11.31
CA VAL A 198 -10.58 18.18 10.50
C VAL A 198 -10.78 19.67 10.25
N GLN A 199 -10.56 20.52 11.25
CA GLN A 199 -10.65 21.98 11.10
C GLN A 199 -9.62 22.49 10.07
N ASP A 200 -8.37 22.05 10.17
CA ASP A 200 -7.29 22.42 9.26
C ASP A 200 -7.56 21.90 7.85
N ALA A 201 -8.05 20.66 7.71
CA ALA A 201 -8.41 20.10 6.41
C ALA A 201 -9.49 20.93 5.68
N VAL A 202 -10.46 21.49 6.41
CA VAL A 202 -11.47 22.40 5.83
C VAL A 202 -10.84 23.70 5.38
N ALA A 203 -9.91 24.27 6.16
CA ALA A 203 -9.21 25.50 5.78
C ALA A 203 -8.35 25.29 4.52
N ILE A 204 -7.59 24.19 4.48
CA ILE A 204 -6.73 23.82 3.35
C ILE A 204 -7.55 23.58 2.08
N ASP A 205 -8.65 22.80 2.16
CA ASP A 205 -9.54 22.53 1.03
C ASP A 205 -10.10 23.82 0.42
N ARG A 206 -10.49 24.78 1.28
CA ARG A 206 -10.97 26.09 0.83
C ARG A 206 -9.87 26.89 0.15
N GLU A 207 -8.69 26.99 0.76
CA GLU A 207 -7.55 27.73 0.21
C GLU A 207 -7.13 27.16 -1.15
N LEU A 208 -7.00 25.84 -1.25
CA LEU A 208 -6.72 25.16 -2.51
C LEU A 208 -7.77 25.47 -3.58
N GLY A 209 -9.05 25.45 -3.21
CA GLY A 209 -10.15 25.84 -4.11
C GLY A 209 -10.08 27.29 -4.57
N GLU A 210 -9.73 28.23 -3.69
CA GLU A 210 -9.52 29.66 -4.01
C GLU A 210 -8.34 29.85 -4.98
N HIS A 211 -7.33 28.99 -4.89
CA HIS A 211 -6.19 28.95 -5.82
C HIS A 211 -6.44 28.11 -7.09
N GLY A 212 -7.64 27.56 -7.27
CA GLY A 212 -8.05 26.86 -8.49
C GLY A 212 -7.67 25.38 -8.55
N PHE A 213 -7.31 24.76 -7.42
CA PHE A 213 -7.06 23.32 -7.36
C PHE A 213 -8.38 22.53 -7.45
N ASP A 214 -8.54 21.78 -8.55
CA ASP A 214 -9.74 20.96 -8.77
C ASP A 214 -9.50 19.50 -8.36
N GLN A 215 -9.75 19.23 -7.08
CA GLN A 215 -9.63 17.89 -6.51
C GLN A 215 -10.60 16.88 -7.14
N ALA A 216 -11.79 17.32 -7.55
CA ALA A 216 -12.79 16.44 -8.16
C ALA A 216 -12.41 16.04 -9.59
N ALA A 217 -11.87 16.97 -10.38
CA ALA A 217 -11.33 16.69 -11.70
C ALA A 217 -10.12 15.75 -11.64
N LEU A 218 -9.23 15.94 -10.65
CA LEU A 218 -8.10 15.05 -10.42
C LEU A 218 -8.56 13.61 -10.15
N GLU A 219 -9.57 13.43 -9.29
CA GLU A 219 -10.15 12.11 -9.02
C GLU A 219 -10.86 11.49 -10.22
N ALA A 220 -11.58 12.29 -11.00
CA ALA A 220 -12.23 11.82 -12.22
C ALA A 220 -11.20 11.30 -13.24
N ALA A 221 -10.10 12.03 -13.41
CA ALA A 221 -8.99 11.61 -14.26
C ALA A 221 -8.33 10.32 -13.75
N ALA A 222 -8.14 10.18 -12.43
CA ALA A 222 -7.60 8.96 -11.83
C ALA A 222 -8.53 7.76 -12.02
N LYS A 223 -9.84 7.93 -11.83
CA LYS A 223 -10.86 6.88 -12.07
C LYS A 223 -10.84 6.41 -13.51
N GLN A 224 -10.74 7.34 -14.47
CA GLN A 224 -10.63 7.01 -15.89
C GLN A 224 -9.31 6.27 -16.20
N ALA A 225 -8.19 6.74 -15.68
CA ALA A 225 -6.89 6.09 -15.88
C ALA A 225 -6.88 4.66 -15.32
N ILE A 226 -7.55 4.41 -14.20
CA ILE A 226 -7.71 3.06 -13.65
C ILE A 226 -8.63 2.22 -14.56
N ALA A 227 -9.74 2.76 -15.06
CA ALA A 227 -10.68 2.03 -15.92
C ALA A 227 -10.08 1.66 -17.30
N ILE A 228 -9.19 2.49 -17.85
CA ILE A 228 -8.48 2.24 -19.12
C ILE A 228 -7.36 1.20 -18.86
N HIS A 229 -7.73 -0.07 -18.73
CA HIS A 229 -6.77 -1.16 -18.53
C HIS A 229 -6.00 -1.48 -19.83
N ALA A 230 -4.87 -0.80 -20.05
CA ALA A 230 -3.75 -1.29 -20.88
C ALA A 230 -2.37 -0.79 -20.40
N LEU A 231 -2.28 0.36 -19.73
CA LEU A 231 -1.05 0.85 -19.13
C LEU A 231 -1.36 1.33 -17.70
N ARG A 232 -0.82 0.62 -16.71
CA ARG A 232 -0.91 0.94 -15.28
C ARG A 232 -0.09 2.19 -14.97
N LEU A 233 -0.54 3.35 -15.47
CA LEU A 233 0.15 4.63 -15.35
C LEU A 233 -0.27 5.32 -14.06
N ILE A 234 0.57 5.17 -13.04
CA ILE A 234 0.88 6.30 -12.16
C ILE A 234 2.30 6.67 -12.55
N ALA A 235 2.43 7.78 -13.28
CA ALA A 235 3.62 8.14 -14.08
C ALA A 235 4.92 8.28 -13.28
N THR A 236 4.86 8.30 -11.95
CA THR A 236 6.04 8.26 -11.09
C THR A 236 5.71 7.47 -9.84
N THR A 237 5.76 6.12 -9.90
CA THR A 237 5.54 5.29 -8.70
C THR A 237 6.85 4.79 -8.10
N TYR A 238 7.37 5.47 -7.07
CA TYR A 238 8.51 4.98 -6.30
C TYR A 238 8.07 3.88 -5.31
N TRP A 239 8.94 2.92 -5.01
CA TRP A 239 8.55 1.72 -4.27
C TRP A 239 8.83 1.90 -2.78
N MET A 240 7.83 1.68 -1.94
CA MET A 240 7.99 1.63 -0.49
C MET A 240 7.70 0.20 0.00
N TRP A 241 8.63 -0.38 0.74
CA TRP A 241 8.52 -1.76 1.22
C TRP A 241 8.71 -1.83 2.74
N SER A 242 8.04 -2.81 3.35
CA SER A 242 8.49 -3.46 4.58
C SER A 242 8.65 -4.95 4.23
N LYS A 243 9.77 -5.60 4.57
CA LYS A 243 10.06 -7.00 4.14
C LYS A 243 9.06 -8.05 4.66
N SER A 244 8.04 -7.66 5.41
CA SER A 244 6.85 -8.48 5.67
C SER A 244 6.00 -8.80 4.42
N SER A 245 6.35 -8.27 3.25
CA SER A 245 5.46 -8.13 2.08
C SER A 245 5.90 -8.86 0.80
N ILE A 246 6.86 -9.79 0.86
CA ILE A 246 7.32 -10.54 -0.32
C ILE A 246 6.77 -11.98 -0.26
N PRO A 247 6.23 -12.55 -1.36
CA PRO A 247 5.85 -13.96 -1.44
C PRO A 247 7.02 -14.95 -1.29
#